data_AF-A0A9N9FCE1-F1
#
_entry.id   AF-A0A9N9FCE1-F1
#
_cell.length_a   1.000
_cell.length_b   1.000
_cell.length_c   1.000
_cell.angle_alpha   90.00
_cell.angle_beta   90.00
_cell.angle_gamma   90.00
#
_symmetry.space_group_name_H-M   'P 1'
#
loop_
_entity.id
_entity.type
_entity.pdbx_description
1 polymer ?
#
loop_
_entity_poly.entity_id
_entity_poly.type
_entity_poly.pdbx_seq_one_letter_code
_entity_poly.pdbx_strand_id
1 'polypeptide(L)'
;MSQQNDEACLQSSGINNEIPENVAQFQSQLSSQSLEIINQIFPQKILELSRLLNVHTNLRVASQSVDYDESSISRNSSFSIYSYVDIPAPDPIVGEGSDNSFSRKRPRNDTDGEGLDADDKKIDENVEENPWYSVVENDQPPLNLDGKDYHCIKELQKILEDEISCLIEYCCILRAWILFKYPRIDTEENLKVSAIEEMAAELSRVEDSSFVFLNNITRFYVARVKLIKKIHKHPTIQDNLNALIHFDHQHLIDVRYQLRDTCNTYAIIHDMLKKNMYHLEG
;
A
#
# COMPACT_ATOMS: atom_id res chain seq x y z
N MET A 1 -75.21 8.77 -3.79
CA MET A 1 -74.11 7.80 -3.97
C MET A 1 -72.82 8.58 -4.18
N SER A 2 -71.72 8.11 -3.60
CA SER A 2 -70.39 8.74 -3.56
C SER A 2 -70.12 9.70 -2.39
N GLN A 3 -70.28 9.19 -1.17
CA GLN A 3 -69.54 9.59 0.02
C GLN A 3 -69.07 8.31 0.70
N GLN A 4 -67.84 7.89 0.39
CA GLN A 4 -67.05 6.85 1.07
C GLN A 4 -65.84 6.60 0.16
N ASN A 5 -64.64 7.03 0.57
CA ASN A 5 -63.36 6.35 0.33
C ASN A 5 -62.08 7.18 0.57
N ASP A 6 -62.11 8.34 1.23
CA ASP A 6 -60.86 9.12 1.45
C ASP A 6 -60.42 9.24 2.93
N GLU A 7 -60.96 8.43 3.84
CA GLU A 7 -60.61 8.47 5.28
C GLU A 7 -59.78 7.27 5.79
N ALA A 8 -59.20 6.47 4.89
CA ALA A 8 -58.52 5.22 5.26
C ALA A 8 -56.99 5.21 5.07
N CYS A 9 -56.31 6.36 5.14
CA CYS A 9 -54.83 6.40 5.11
C CYS A 9 -54.23 7.38 6.15
N LEU A 10 -54.79 7.39 7.35
CA LEU A 10 -54.20 8.08 8.53
C LEU A 10 -53.93 7.11 9.69
N GLN A 11 -53.89 5.81 9.41
CA GLN A 11 -53.56 4.78 10.39
C GLN A 11 -52.56 3.78 9.79
N SER A 12 -51.32 4.20 9.62
CA SER A 12 -50.22 3.25 9.64
C SER A 12 -49.00 3.83 10.35
N SER A 13 -48.52 3.03 11.30
CA SER A 13 -47.17 3.07 11.85
C SER A 13 -46.83 4.24 12.78
N GLY A 14 -47.55 4.31 13.90
CA GLY A 14 -46.88 4.53 15.18
C GLY A 14 -45.92 3.36 15.44
N ILE A 15 -44.76 3.36 14.80
CA ILE A 15 -43.66 2.46 15.17
C ILE A 15 -43.03 3.13 16.38
N ASN A 16 -43.21 2.53 17.55
CA ASN A 16 -42.36 2.80 18.69
C ASN A 16 -40.92 2.50 18.25
N ASN A 17 -40.21 3.54 17.80
CA ASN A 17 -38.80 3.48 17.45
C ASN A 17 -37.96 3.45 18.74
N GLU A 18 -38.25 2.52 19.65
CA GLU A 18 -37.31 2.20 20.71
C GLU A 18 -36.12 1.52 20.03
N ILE A 19 -35.00 2.24 19.95
CA ILE A 19 -33.72 1.68 19.55
C ILE A 19 -33.49 0.46 20.45
N PRO A 20 -33.27 -0.75 19.89
CA PRO A 20 -33.03 -1.93 20.71
C PRO A 20 -31.89 -1.66 21.69
N GLU A 21 -32.02 -2.09 22.95
CA GLU A 21 -31.05 -1.82 24.01
C GLU A 21 -29.61 -2.16 23.61
N ASN A 22 -29.43 -3.25 22.84
CA ASN A 22 -28.14 -3.65 22.27
C ASN A 22 -27.53 -2.60 21.33
N VAL A 23 -28.34 -1.90 20.55
CA VAL A 23 -27.90 -0.85 19.62
C VAL A 23 -27.52 0.42 20.39
N ALA A 24 -28.27 0.77 21.43
CA ALA A 24 -27.92 1.89 22.30
C ALA A 24 -26.59 1.63 23.06
N GLN A 25 -26.39 0.40 23.54
CA GLN A 25 -25.13 -0.01 24.16
C GLN A 25 -23.96 0.09 23.15
N PHE A 26 -24.16 -0.37 21.92
CA PHE A 26 -23.15 -0.26 20.86
C PHE A 26 -22.79 1.20 20.55
N GLN A 27 -23.79 2.10 20.43
CA GLN A 27 -23.56 3.53 20.21
C GLN A 27 -22.77 4.20 21.35
N SER A 28 -23.03 3.79 22.61
CA SER A 28 -22.29 4.26 23.78
C SER A 28 -20.84 3.79 23.77
N GLN A 29 -20.61 2.51 23.47
CA GLN A 29 -19.25 1.96 23.32
C GLN A 29 -18.48 2.65 22.20
N LEU A 30 -19.11 2.82 21.04
CA LEU A 30 -18.53 3.50 19.89
C LEU A 30 -18.12 4.94 20.21
N SER A 31 -18.98 5.65 20.95
CA SER A 31 -18.67 7.01 21.42
C SER A 31 -17.50 7.05 22.38
N SER A 32 -17.43 6.11 23.34
CA SER A 32 -16.29 6.01 24.26
C SER A 32 -14.99 5.74 23.51
N GLN A 33 -15.01 4.78 22.57
CA GLN A 33 -13.84 4.43 21.75
C GLN A 33 -13.37 5.59 20.89
N SER A 34 -14.29 6.29 20.22
CA SER A 34 -13.94 7.45 19.38
C SER A 34 -13.31 8.58 20.19
N LEU A 35 -13.84 8.86 21.38
CA LEU A 35 -13.24 9.86 22.28
C LEU A 35 -11.87 9.44 22.79
N GLU A 36 -11.66 8.16 23.08
CA GLU A 36 -10.33 7.63 23.43
C GLU A 36 -9.35 7.78 22.27
N ILE A 37 -9.77 7.43 21.06
CA ILE A 37 -8.96 7.55 19.84
C ILE A 37 -8.51 9.01 19.65
N ILE A 38 -9.45 9.95 19.70
CA ILE A 38 -9.19 11.38 19.45
C ILE A 38 -8.32 11.97 20.56
N ASN A 39 -8.61 11.69 21.82
CA ASN A 39 -7.99 12.40 22.95
C ASN A 39 -6.68 11.77 23.43
N GLN A 40 -6.50 10.47 23.21
CA GLN A 40 -5.36 9.72 23.76
C GLN A 40 -4.53 9.08 22.66
N ILE A 41 -5.15 8.27 21.80
CA ILE A 41 -4.41 7.42 20.85
C ILE A 41 -3.74 8.27 19.76
N PHE A 42 -4.48 9.14 19.07
CA PHE A 42 -3.94 9.93 17.97
C PHE A 42 -2.77 10.83 18.40
N PRO A 43 -2.87 11.62 19.50
CA PRO A 43 -1.73 12.37 20.00
C PRO A 43 -0.50 11.50 20.31
N GLN A 44 -0.69 10.32 20.88
CA GLN A 44 0.41 9.39 21.18
C GLN A 44 1.05 8.85 19.89
N LYS A 45 0.24 8.42 18.92
CA LYS A 45 0.71 7.92 17.62
C LYS A 45 1.49 8.97 16.83
N ILE A 46 1.04 10.22 16.83
CA ILE A 46 1.77 11.33 16.20
C ILE A 46 3.17 11.48 16.81
N LEU A 47 3.29 11.43 18.13
CA LEU A 47 4.58 11.56 18.81
C LEU A 47 5.49 10.35 18.57
N GLU A 48 4.93 9.14 18.59
CA GLU A 48 5.65 7.89 18.31
C GLU A 48 6.22 7.89 16.89
N LEU A 49 5.37 8.13 15.90
CA LEU A 49 5.77 8.14 14.49
C LEU A 49 6.70 9.30 14.15
N SER A 50 6.53 10.47 14.79
CA SER A 50 7.46 11.59 14.64
C SER A 50 8.86 11.23 15.13
N ARG A 51 8.98 10.51 16.26
CA ARG A 51 10.28 10.02 16.75
C ARG A 51 10.89 9.03 15.76
N LEU A 52 10.11 8.07 15.27
CA LEU A 52 10.58 7.09 14.29
C LEU A 52 11.06 7.78 13.01
N LEU A 53 10.28 8.74 12.50
CA LEU A 53 10.64 9.54 11.33
C LEU A 53 11.96 10.28 11.55
N ASN A 54 12.18 10.89 12.72
CA ASN A 54 13.43 11.59 13.05
C ASN A 54 14.64 10.63 13.05
N VAL A 55 14.50 9.42 13.59
CA VAL A 55 15.56 8.40 13.56
C VAL A 55 15.93 8.08 12.11
N HIS A 56 14.95 7.79 11.24
CA HIS A 56 15.22 7.44 9.85
C HIS A 56 15.63 8.62 8.96
N THR A 57 15.25 9.85 9.31
CA THR A 57 15.67 11.08 8.59
C THR A 57 17.11 11.44 8.96
N ASN A 58 17.49 11.33 10.23
CA ASN A 58 18.87 11.60 10.67
C ASN A 58 19.86 10.57 10.13
N LEU A 59 19.46 9.30 10.01
CA LEU A 59 20.24 8.27 9.31
C LEU A 59 20.51 8.65 7.84
N ARG A 60 19.57 9.32 7.18
CA ARG A 60 19.74 9.80 5.79
C ARG A 60 20.75 10.95 5.71
N VAL A 61 20.67 11.94 6.60
CA VAL A 61 21.60 13.09 6.61
C VAL A 61 23.03 12.63 6.90
N ALA A 62 23.23 11.71 7.85
CA ALA A 62 24.53 11.13 8.13
C ALA A 62 25.10 10.32 6.95
N SER A 63 24.25 9.77 6.07
CA SER A 63 24.68 9.07 4.85
C SER A 63 24.90 9.99 3.64
N GLN A 64 24.40 11.23 3.68
CA GLN A 64 24.55 12.22 2.60
C GLN A 64 25.75 13.16 2.81
N SER A 65 26.37 13.19 3.99
CA SER A 65 27.58 13.98 4.27
C SER A 65 28.88 13.32 3.77
N VAL A 66 28.80 12.52 2.70
CA VAL A 66 29.97 11.97 2.01
C VAL A 66 30.00 12.63 0.63
N ASP A 67 31.05 13.41 0.42
CA ASP A 67 31.28 14.24 -0.77
C ASP A 67 31.03 13.46 -2.07
N TYR A 68 30.30 14.09 -2.99
CA TYR A 68 30.04 13.60 -4.34
C TYR A 68 31.31 13.83 -5.18
N ASP A 69 32.32 12.98 -5.00
CA ASP A 69 33.51 12.94 -5.86
C ASP A 69 33.26 12.00 -7.05
N GLU A 70 33.04 12.61 -8.20
CA GLU A 70 32.80 11.96 -9.50
C GLU A 70 34.00 11.10 -9.98
N SER A 71 35.14 11.13 -9.26
CA SER A 71 36.30 10.26 -9.51
C SER A 71 36.28 8.92 -8.74
N SER A 72 35.27 8.67 -7.90
CA SER A 72 35.19 7.47 -7.03
C SER A 72 34.41 6.28 -7.61
N ILE A 73 33.95 6.36 -8.88
CA ILE A 73 33.36 5.21 -9.60
C ILE A 73 34.37 4.07 -9.81
N SER A 74 35.67 4.35 -9.63
CA SER A 74 36.71 3.34 -9.58
C SER A 74 37.22 3.19 -8.14
N ARG A 75 36.79 2.13 -7.46
CA ARG A 75 37.45 1.45 -6.31
C ARG A 75 36.95 1.65 -4.87
N ASN A 76 35.80 2.26 -4.59
CA ASN A 76 35.28 2.28 -3.20
C ASN A 76 34.22 1.19 -2.93
N SER A 77 34.72 0.01 -2.52
CA SER A 77 34.24 -0.99 -1.54
C SER A 77 32.77 -1.09 -1.05
N SER A 78 31.76 -0.54 -1.71
CA SER A 78 30.33 -0.89 -1.52
C SER A 78 29.85 -1.95 -2.51
N PHE A 79 30.70 -2.32 -3.47
CA PHE A 79 30.47 -3.42 -4.42
C PHE A 79 30.71 -4.81 -3.79
N SER A 80 31.25 -4.88 -2.57
CA SER A 80 31.75 -6.12 -1.96
C SER A 80 30.69 -6.97 -1.23
N ILE A 81 29.42 -6.53 -1.16
CA ILE A 81 28.36 -7.37 -0.55
C ILE A 81 27.81 -8.40 -1.55
N TYR A 82 27.93 -8.11 -2.85
CA TYR A 82 27.82 -9.13 -3.90
C TYR A 82 29.23 -9.68 -4.13
N SER A 83 29.62 -10.69 -3.36
CA SER A 83 30.93 -11.31 -3.49
C SER A 83 31.17 -11.71 -4.95
N TYR A 84 32.24 -11.19 -5.53
CA TYR A 84 32.77 -11.58 -6.83
C TYR A 84 33.08 -13.08 -6.78
N VAL A 85 32.20 -13.92 -7.34
CA VAL A 85 32.49 -15.32 -7.62
C VAL A 85 33.03 -15.36 -9.04
N ASP A 86 34.29 -15.75 -9.21
CA ASP A 86 34.85 -16.11 -10.51
C ASP A 86 34.06 -17.32 -11.05
N ILE A 87 33.06 -17.06 -11.88
CA ILE A 87 32.33 -18.09 -12.61
C ILE A 87 33.19 -18.49 -13.81
N PRO A 88 33.62 -19.76 -13.94
CA PRO A 88 34.35 -20.21 -15.11
C PRO A 88 33.50 -19.97 -16.37
N ALA A 89 34.08 -19.32 -17.38
CA ALA A 89 33.40 -19.11 -18.65
C ALA A 89 32.97 -20.46 -19.24
N PRO A 90 31.73 -20.60 -19.75
CA PRO A 90 31.34 -21.81 -20.45
C PRO A 90 32.16 -21.94 -21.73
N ASP A 91 32.69 -23.14 -21.98
CA ASP A 91 33.48 -23.45 -23.17
C ASP A 91 32.70 -23.09 -24.44
N PRO A 92 33.38 -22.55 -25.48
CA PRO A 92 32.73 -22.18 -26.72
C PRO A 92 32.12 -23.41 -27.38
N ILE A 93 30.81 -23.33 -27.68
CA ILE A 93 30.08 -24.35 -28.44
C ILE A 93 30.75 -24.47 -29.81
N VAL A 94 31.49 -25.56 -30.00
CA VAL A 94 32.01 -25.99 -31.29
C VAL A 94 30.81 -26.27 -32.18
N GLY A 95 30.66 -25.48 -33.25
CA GLY A 95 29.62 -25.68 -34.23
C GLY A 95 29.82 -26.99 -34.98
N GLU A 96 28.84 -27.87 -34.92
CA GLU A 96 28.59 -28.84 -35.98
C GLU A 96 27.22 -28.55 -36.58
N GLY A 97 27.23 -28.20 -37.87
CA GLY A 97 26.05 -27.87 -38.62
C GLY A 97 25.17 -29.08 -38.89
N SER A 98 23.87 -28.85 -38.94
CA SER A 98 22.98 -29.53 -39.87
C SER A 98 21.76 -28.66 -40.07
N ASP A 99 21.60 -28.21 -41.31
CA ASP A 99 20.36 -27.68 -41.87
C ASP A 99 19.17 -28.59 -41.53
N ASN A 100 18.06 -27.98 -41.10
CA ASN A 100 16.81 -28.22 -41.80
C ASN A 100 15.79 -27.11 -41.53
N SER A 101 15.41 -26.46 -42.63
CA SER A 101 14.34 -25.49 -42.76
C SER A 101 12.98 -26.02 -42.34
N PHE A 102 12.18 -25.24 -41.60
CA PHE A 102 10.77 -25.06 -41.92
C PHE A 102 10.28 -23.66 -41.52
N SER A 103 9.98 -22.90 -42.56
CA SER A 103 9.37 -21.58 -42.57
C SER A 103 8.06 -21.52 -41.78
N ARG A 104 7.82 -20.45 -41.03
CA ARG A 104 6.48 -19.82 -40.94
C ARG A 104 6.60 -18.34 -40.57
N LYS A 105 5.89 -17.55 -41.39
CA LYS A 105 5.91 -16.10 -41.56
C LYS A 105 5.41 -15.38 -40.30
N ARG A 106 6.06 -14.26 -39.96
CA ARG A 106 5.48 -13.23 -39.07
C ARG A 106 4.43 -12.43 -39.85
N PRO A 107 3.23 -12.14 -39.31
CA PRO A 107 2.45 -11.00 -39.77
C PRO A 107 2.89 -9.76 -38.98
N ARG A 108 3.26 -8.71 -39.72
CA ARG A 108 3.25 -7.32 -39.23
C ARG A 108 1.80 -6.84 -39.24
N ASN A 109 1.39 -6.08 -38.23
CA ASN A 109 0.33 -5.09 -38.34
C ASN A 109 0.70 -3.89 -37.48
N ASP A 110 0.88 -2.76 -38.16
CA ASP A 110 0.89 -1.42 -37.59
C ASP A 110 -0.56 -0.92 -37.57
N THR A 111 -1.02 -0.37 -36.44
CA THR A 111 -2.03 0.71 -36.38
C THR A 111 -1.99 1.38 -35.01
N ASP A 112 -1.87 2.70 -35.05
CA ASP A 112 -1.84 3.66 -33.94
C ASP A 112 -3.21 3.86 -33.26
N GLY A 113 -3.20 4.33 -32.00
CA GLY A 113 -4.39 4.94 -31.37
C GLY A 113 -4.43 4.86 -29.84
N GLU A 114 -4.46 6.02 -29.19
CA GLU A 114 -4.46 6.27 -27.74
C GLU A 114 -5.71 5.78 -26.97
N GLY A 115 -5.57 5.59 -25.65
CA GLY A 115 -6.72 5.45 -24.73
C GLY A 115 -6.33 4.95 -23.33
N LEU A 116 -6.49 5.81 -22.32
CA LEU A 116 -6.44 5.50 -20.90
C LEU A 116 -7.74 4.82 -20.43
N ASP A 117 -7.63 4.15 -19.27
CA ASP A 117 -8.66 3.74 -18.31
C ASP A 117 -9.18 2.28 -18.28
N ALA A 118 -8.82 1.66 -17.14
CA ALA A 118 -9.60 0.87 -16.20
C ALA A 118 -10.27 -0.48 -16.58
N ASP A 119 -9.91 -1.44 -15.72
CA ASP A 119 -10.71 -2.52 -15.14
C ASP A 119 -10.94 -3.88 -15.85
N ASP A 120 -10.41 -4.87 -15.13
CA ASP A 120 -10.99 -6.18 -14.79
C ASP A 120 -10.72 -7.40 -15.70
N LYS A 121 -10.20 -8.43 -15.01
CA LYS A 121 -10.13 -9.86 -15.35
C LYS A 121 -9.55 -10.28 -16.70
N LYS A 122 -8.24 -10.57 -16.67
CA LYS A 122 -7.74 -11.89 -17.11
C LYS A 122 -6.70 -12.40 -16.13
N ILE A 123 -7.13 -13.29 -15.23
CA ILE A 123 -6.25 -14.33 -14.72
C ILE A 123 -5.87 -15.13 -15.96
N ASP A 124 -4.61 -14.99 -16.39
CA ASP A 124 -4.07 -15.75 -17.51
C ASP A 124 -3.97 -17.21 -17.05
N GLU A 125 -5.04 -17.98 -17.28
CA GLU A 125 -5.04 -19.44 -17.30
C GLU A 125 -4.24 -19.91 -18.53
N ASN A 126 -2.94 -19.66 -18.52
CA ASN A 126 -1.96 -20.41 -19.26
C ASN A 126 -0.80 -20.72 -18.32
N VAL A 127 -1.12 -21.47 -17.26
CA VAL A 127 -0.13 -22.37 -16.66
C VAL A 127 0.07 -23.50 -17.66
N GLU A 128 0.81 -23.22 -18.74
CA GLU A 128 1.62 -24.29 -19.32
C GLU A 128 2.60 -24.68 -18.22
N GLU A 129 2.24 -25.72 -17.48
CA GLU A 129 3.16 -26.48 -16.64
C GLU A 129 4.33 -26.87 -17.54
N ASN A 130 5.38 -26.06 -17.52
CA ASN A 130 6.58 -26.36 -18.26
C ASN A 130 7.24 -27.56 -17.55
N PRO A 131 7.29 -28.77 -18.16
CA PRO A 131 7.70 -30.00 -17.47
C PRO A 131 9.21 -30.06 -17.19
N TRP A 132 9.91 -28.94 -17.38
CA TRP A 132 11.36 -28.81 -17.22
C TRP A 132 11.79 -28.29 -15.84
N TYR A 133 10.91 -28.35 -14.84
CA TYR A 133 11.37 -28.42 -13.44
C TYR A 133 11.81 -29.86 -13.13
N SER A 134 12.77 -30.37 -13.93
CA SER A 134 13.69 -31.33 -13.34
C SER A 134 14.42 -30.56 -12.26
N VAL A 135 14.33 -31.08 -11.05
CA VAL A 135 15.09 -30.65 -9.88
C VAL A 135 16.57 -30.65 -10.30
N VAL A 136 17.04 -29.50 -10.79
CA VAL A 136 18.47 -29.22 -10.78
C VAL A 136 18.71 -28.85 -9.34
N GLU A 137 19.15 -29.83 -8.55
CA GLU A 137 19.98 -29.60 -7.38
C GLU A 137 21.18 -28.77 -7.86
N ASN A 138 20.97 -27.46 -8.03
CA ASN A 138 22.07 -26.54 -8.09
C ASN A 138 22.58 -26.47 -6.66
N ASP A 139 23.63 -27.24 -6.37
CA ASP A 139 24.52 -27.11 -5.21
C ASP A 139 25.20 -25.71 -5.11
N GLN A 140 24.72 -24.73 -5.88
CA GLN A 140 25.14 -23.35 -5.77
C GLN A 140 24.53 -22.78 -4.49
N PRO A 141 25.35 -22.28 -3.55
CA PRO A 141 24.83 -21.62 -2.36
C PRO A 141 23.89 -20.49 -2.79
N PRO A 142 22.77 -20.27 -2.09
CA PRO A 142 21.84 -19.21 -2.43
C PRO A 142 22.61 -17.90 -2.51
N LEU A 143 22.55 -17.23 -3.68
CA LEU A 143 23.12 -15.90 -3.82
C LEU A 143 22.47 -15.00 -2.78
N ASN A 144 23.27 -14.47 -1.85
CA ASN A 144 22.77 -13.47 -0.92
C ASN A 144 22.56 -12.17 -1.68
N LEU A 145 21.31 -11.89 -2.03
CA LEU A 145 20.89 -10.67 -2.72
C LEU A 145 20.26 -9.65 -1.77
N ASP A 146 20.37 -9.86 -0.47
CA ASP A 146 19.82 -8.96 0.55
C ASP A 146 20.80 -7.82 0.83
N GLY A 147 20.61 -6.72 0.10
CA GLY A 147 21.33 -5.47 0.32
C GLY A 147 20.84 -4.70 1.55
N LYS A 148 21.61 -3.67 1.95
CA LYS A 148 21.28 -2.77 3.07
C LYS A 148 19.87 -2.17 2.94
N ASP A 149 19.48 -1.74 1.74
CA ASP A 149 18.17 -1.13 1.52
C ASP A 149 17.03 -2.14 1.75
N TYR A 150 17.18 -3.38 1.30
CA TYR A 150 16.22 -4.45 1.55
C TYR A 150 16.07 -4.78 3.03
N HIS A 151 17.17 -4.76 3.80
CA HIS A 151 17.10 -4.90 5.26
C HIS A 151 16.29 -3.77 5.90
N CYS A 152 16.56 -2.51 5.53
CA CYS A 152 15.78 -1.37 6.03
C CYS A 152 14.31 -1.44 5.60
N ILE A 153 14.02 -1.91 4.37
CA ILE A 153 12.65 -2.13 3.89
C ILE A 153 11.93 -3.12 4.81
N LYS A 154 12.52 -4.29 5.11
CA LYS A 154 11.89 -5.31 5.96
C LYS A 154 11.55 -4.77 7.35
N GLU A 155 12.46 -4.00 7.95
CA GLU A 155 12.24 -3.40 9.28
C GLU A 155 11.12 -2.36 9.26
N LEU A 156 11.18 -1.41 8.32
CA LEU A 156 10.22 -0.32 8.22
C LEU A 156 8.83 -0.78 7.77
N GLN A 157 8.75 -1.68 6.79
CA GLN A 157 7.48 -2.19 6.30
C GLN A 157 6.71 -2.91 7.38
N LYS A 158 7.38 -3.71 8.23
CA LYS A 158 6.71 -4.41 9.32
C LYS A 158 6.02 -3.41 10.27
N ILE A 159 6.74 -2.36 10.68
CA ILE A 159 6.19 -1.33 11.56
C ILE A 159 5.03 -0.61 10.88
N LEU A 160 5.16 -0.27 9.59
CA LEU A 160 4.13 0.44 8.84
C LEU A 160 2.89 -0.40 8.57
N GLU A 161 3.04 -1.69 8.30
CA GLU A 161 1.93 -2.62 8.07
C GLU A 161 1.03 -2.66 9.31
N ASP A 162 1.62 -2.90 10.49
CA ASP A 162 0.90 -2.89 11.77
C ASP A 162 0.23 -1.53 12.02
N GLU A 163 0.95 -0.43 11.81
CA GLU A 163 0.43 0.91 12.08
C GLU A 163 -0.71 1.31 11.12
N ILE A 164 -0.60 0.97 9.85
CA ILE A 164 -1.62 1.28 8.84
C ILE A 164 -2.87 0.43 9.06
N SER A 165 -2.72 -0.83 9.48
CA SER A 165 -3.86 -1.65 9.90
C SER A 165 -4.62 -1.00 11.07
N CYS A 166 -3.91 -0.50 12.08
CA CYS A 166 -4.53 0.24 13.17
C CYS A 166 -5.22 1.53 12.67
N LEU A 167 -4.58 2.30 11.79
CA LEU A 167 -5.16 3.52 11.23
C LEU A 167 -6.48 3.25 10.51
N ILE A 168 -6.57 2.19 9.71
CA ILE A 168 -7.80 1.77 9.03
C ILE A 168 -8.91 1.48 10.06
N GLU A 169 -8.60 0.75 11.12
CA GLU A 169 -9.57 0.44 12.18
C GLU A 169 -10.07 1.71 12.88
N TYR A 170 -9.15 2.63 13.22
CA TYR A 170 -9.52 3.90 13.84
C TYR A 170 -10.40 4.76 12.92
N CYS A 171 -10.05 4.88 11.64
CA CYS A 171 -10.85 5.61 10.66
C CYS A 171 -12.26 5.02 10.54
N CYS A 172 -12.38 3.70 10.49
CA CYS A 172 -13.66 3.01 10.41
C CYS A 172 -14.54 3.29 11.65
N ILE A 173 -13.96 3.20 12.85
CA ILE A 173 -14.64 3.52 14.11
C ILE A 173 -15.12 4.97 14.14
N LEU A 174 -14.22 5.91 13.81
CA LEU A 174 -14.52 7.35 13.83
C LEU A 174 -15.59 7.72 12.80
N ARG A 175 -15.51 7.14 11.59
CA ARG A 175 -16.47 7.37 10.52
C ARG A 175 -17.85 6.87 10.91
N ALA A 176 -17.93 5.66 11.48
CA ALA A 176 -19.18 5.14 12.01
C ALA A 176 -19.74 6.07 13.10
N TRP A 177 -18.92 6.51 14.05
CA TRP A 177 -19.34 7.38 15.15
C TRP A 177 -19.90 8.73 14.67
N ILE A 178 -19.21 9.38 13.75
CA ILE A 178 -19.61 10.68 13.17
C ILE A 178 -20.95 10.53 12.44
N LEU A 179 -21.14 9.46 11.68
CA LEU A 179 -22.38 9.20 10.94
C LEU A 179 -23.56 8.83 11.86
N PHE A 180 -23.32 8.09 12.95
CA PHE A 180 -24.38 7.73 13.90
C PHE A 180 -24.89 8.93 14.70
N LYS A 181 -24.03 9.90 15.01
CA LYS A 181 -24.43 11.07 15.79
C LYS A 181 -25.37 12.03 15.05
N TYR A 182 -25.36 12.03 13.72
CA TYR A 182 -26.16 12.96 12.92
C TYR A 182 -26.96 12.21 11.86
N PRO A 183 -28.10 11.60 12.24
CA PRO A 183 -29.04 11.07 11.27
C PRO A 183 -29.50 12.22 10.36
N ARG A 184 -29.44 12.02 9.02
CA ARG A 184 -29.94 12.98 8.03
C ARG A 184 -31.42 13.25 8.30
N ILE A 185 -31.72 14.34 8.99
CA ILE A 185 -33.09 14.86 9.16
C ILE A 185 -33.12 16.17 8.40
N ASP A 186 -34.05 16.27 7.43
CA ASP A 186 -34.33 17.42 6.57
C ASP A 186 -34.61 18.70 7.38
N THR A 187 -33.55 19.30 7.92
CA THR A 187 -33.60 20.56 8.67
C THR A 187 -32.60 21.53 8.07
N GLU A 188 -32.90 22.82 8.18
CA GLU A 188 -32.16 23.94 7.58
C GLU A 188 -30.71 24.10 8.08
N GLU A 189 -30.13 23.09 8.78
CA GLU A 189 -28.74 23.05 9.26
C GLU A 189 -27.75 22.48 8.22
N ASN A 190 -27.87 22.92 6.96
CA ASN A 190 -27.08 22.42 5.82
C ASN A 190 -25.55 22.50 6.04
N LEU A 191 -25.07 23.48 6.81
CA LEU A 191 -23.63 23.67 7.07
C LEU A 191 -23.04 22.56 7.96
N LYS A 192 -23.79 22.08 8.97
CA LYS A 192 -23.29 21.04 9.88
C LYS A 192 -23.24 19.69 9.17
N VAL A 193 -24.29 19.38 8.42
CA VAL A 193 -24.36 18.15 7.60
C VAL A 193 -23.21 18.11 6.59
N SER A 194 -22.92 19.22 5.91
CA SER A 194 -21.80 19.30 4.97
C SER A 194 -20.44 19.03 5.62
N ALA A 195 -20.17 19.59 6.81
CA ALA A 195 -18.91 19.37 7.52
C ALA A 195 -18.74 17.91 7.96
N ILE A 196 -19.83 17.26 8.39
CA ILE A 196 -19.86 15.84 8.77
C ILE A 196 -19.58 14.95 7.57
N GLU A 197 -20.23 15.22 6.43
CA GLU A 197 -20.02 14.48 5.19
C GLU A 197 -18.57 14.62 4.69
N GLU A 198 -17.98 15.81 4.78
CA GLU A 198 -16.58 16.05 4.44
C GLU A 198 -15.63 15.25 5.35
N MET A 199 -15.85 15.27 6.67
CA MET A 199 -15.05 14.47 7.60
C MET A 199 -15.17 12.98 7.33
N ALA A 200 -16.39 12.47 7.10
CA ALA A 200 -16.62 11.06 6.81
C ALA A 200 -15.99 10.64 5.48
N ALA A 201 -16.03 11.51 4.47
CA ALA A 201 -15.39 11.28 3.18
C ALA A 201 -13.86 11.24 3.31
N GLU A 202 -13.27 12.13 4.10
CA GLU A 202 -11.82 12.15 4.33
C GLU A 202 -11.35 10.90 5.08
N LEU A 203 -12.09 10.43 6.09
CA LEU A 203 -11.80 9.16 6.77
C LEU A 203 -11.85 7.98 5.80
N SER A 204 -12.86 7.93 4.92
CA SER A 204 -12.97 6.89 3.88
C SER A 204 -11.80 6.94 2.90
N ARG A 205 -11.39 8.14 2.47
CA ARG A 205 -10.26 8.33 1.56
C ARG A 205 -8.96 7.80 2.16
N VAL A 206 -8.76 8.00 3.47
CA VAL A 206 -7.60 7.48 4.20
C VAL A 206 -7.62 5.95 4.28
N GLU A 207 -8.79 5.34 4.52
CA GLU A 207 -8.94 3.87 4.47
C GLU A 207 -8.53 3.33 3.09
N ASP A 208 -9.06 3.90 2.01
CA ASP A 208 -8.75 3.47 0.64
C ASP A 208 -7.26 3.61 0.30
N SER A 209 -6.67 4.76 0.62
CA SER A 209 -5.23 5.00 0.42
C SER A 209 -4.36 4.02 1.21
N SER A 210 -4.80 3.66 2.43
CA SER A 210 -4.12 2.69 3.28
C SER A 210 -4.15 1.28 2.68
N PHE A 211 -5.29 0.84 2.14
CA PHE A 211 -5.37 -0.44 1.42
C PHE A 211 -4.49 -0.48 0.18
N VAL A 212 -4.39 0.63 -0.56
CA VAL A 212 -3.48 0.74 -1.71
C VAL A 212 -2.02 0.52 -1.28
N PHE A 213 -1.60 1.10 -0.15
CA PHE A 213 -0.25 0.87 0.36
C PHE A 213 -0.01 -0.60 0.76
N LEU A 214 -0.94 -1.23 1.48
CA LEU A 214 -0.83 -2.65 1.84
C LEU A 214 -0.70 -3.56 0.60
N ASN A 215 -1.44 -3.24 -0.47
CA ASN A 215 -1.29 -3.93 -1.75
C ASN A 215 0.10 -3.71 -2.38
N ASN A 216 0.66 -2.50 -2.25
CA ASN A 216 2.00 -2.19 -2.76
C ASN A 216 3.11 -2.99 -2.05
N ILE A 217 2.95 -3.32 -0.76
CA ILE A 217 3.86 -4.22 -0.05
C ILE A 217 3.93 -5.58 -0.75
N THR A 218 2.78 -6.17 -1.06
CA THR A 218 2.71 -7.47 -1.76
C THR A 218 3.31 -7.39 -3.16
N ARG A 219 2.99 -6.32 -3.90
CA ARG A 219 3.52 -6.09 -5.26
C ARG A 219 5.05 -5.98 -5.28
N PHE A 220 5.64 -5.34 -4.27
CA PHE A 220 7.08 -5.25 -4.11
C PHE A 220 7.73 -6.63 -4.05
N TYR A 221 7.25 -7.52 -3.16
CA TYR A 221 7.82 -8.86 -3.03
C TYR A 221 7.65 -9.68 -4.32
N VAL A 222 6.49 -9.62 -4.97
CA VAL A 222 6.23 -10.32 -6.24
C VAL A 222 7.18 -9.84 -7.34
N ALA A 223 7.37 -8.53 -7.47
CA ALA A 223 8.29 -7.95 -8.46
C ALA A 223 9.75 -8.27 -8.15
N ARG A 224 10.18 -8.17 -6.88
CA ARG A 224 11.53 -8.53 -6.43
C ARG A 224 11.87 -9.98 -6.76
N VAL A 225 10.95 -10.91 -6.48
CA VAL A 225 11.12 -12.35 -6.80
C VAL A 225 11.29 -12.58 -8.31
N LYS A 226 10.52 -11.87 -9.15
CA LYS A 226 10.67 -11.96 -10.62
C LYS A 226 12.07 -11.52 -11.07
N LEU A 227 12.60 -10.48 -10.45
CA LEU A 227 13.93 -9.96 -10.77
C LEU A 227 15.04 -10.91 -10.30
N ILE A 228 14.92 -11.47 -9.09
CA ILE A 228 15.83 -12.50 -8.57
C ILE A 228 15.84 -13.74 -9.47
N LYS A 229 14.67 -14.20 -9.93
CA LYS A 229 14.59 -15.31 -10.89
C LYS A 229 15.35 -14.99 -12.20
N LYS A 230 15.31 -13.74 -12.67
CA LYS A 230 16.04 -13.30 -13.87
C LYS A 230 17.55 -13.28 -13.64
N ILE A 231 18.01 -12.84 -12.46
CA ILE A 231 19.41 -12.89 -12.04
C ILE A 231 19.92 -14.34 -12.05
N HIS A 232 19.17 -15.26 -11.44
CA HIS A 232 19.54 -16.68 -11.43
C HIS A 232 19.59 -17.30 -12.84
N LYS A 233 18.67 -16.93 -13.72
CA LYS A 233 18.65 -17.42 -15.12
C LYS A 233 19.78 -16.84 -15.97
N HIS A 234 20.20 -15.61 -15.70
CA HIS A 234 21.16 -14.86 -16.51
C HIS A 234 22.17 -14.10 -15.64
N PRO A 235 23.09 -14.80 -14.95
CA PRO A 235 24.03 -14.18 -13.99
C PRO A 235 25.09 -13.30 -14.66
N THR A 236 25.38 -13.51 -15.94
CA THR A 236 26.35 -12.71 -16.70
C THR A 236 25.85 -11.31 -17.05
N ILE A 237 24.54 -11.08 -16.99
CA ILE A 237 23.93 -9.78 -17.28
C ILE A 237 23.93 -8.93 -16.01
N GLN A 238 24.94 -8.08 -15.87
CA GLN A 238 25.11 -7.16 -14.74
C GLN A 238 23.89 -6.23 -14.53
N ASP A 239 23.20 -5.85 -15.60
CA ASP A 239 22.01 -5.00 -15.52
C ASP A 239 20.87 -5.62 -14.69
N ASN A 240 20.81 -6.95 -14.57
CA ASN A 240 19.82 -7.59 -13.70
C ASN A 240 20.10 -7.30 -12.22
N LEU A 241 21.38 -7.26 -11.82
CA LEU A 241 21.79 -6.92 -10.45
C LEU A 241 21.59 -5.42 -10.18
N ASN A 242 21.98 -4.57 -11.12
CA ASN A 242 21.76 -3.11 -11.02
C ASN A 242 20.27 -2.79 -10.91
N ALA A 243 19.42 -3.44 -11.71
CA ALA A 243 17.98 -3.29 -11.62
C ALA A 243 17.45 -3.68 -10.23
N LEU A 244 17.98 -4.72 -9.58
CA LEU A 244 17.55 -5.12 -8.24
C LEU A 244 17.92 -4.08 -7.19
N ILE A 245 19.16 -3.56 -7.27
CA ILE A 245 19.63 -2.51 -6.37
C ILE A 245 18.77 -1.25 -6.51
N HIS A 246 18.51 -0.80 -7.75
CA HIS A 246 17.66 0.36 -7.99
C HIS A 246 16.21 0.13 -7.57
N PHE A 247 15.68 -1.07 -7.80
CA PHE A 247 14.33 -1.44 -7.40
C PHE A 247 14.16 -1.41 -5.87
N ASP A 248 15.09 -2.01 -5.12
CA ASP A 248 15.08 -1.97 -3.66
C ASP A 248 15.27 -0.52 -3.15
N HIS A 249 16.13 0.27 -3.78
CA HIS A 249 16.34 1.67 -3.39
C HIS A 249 15.08 2.52 -3.60
N GLN A 250 14.43 2.39 -4.76
CA GLN A 250 13.19 3.09 -5.07
C GLN A 250 12.10 2.72 -4.05
N HIS A 251 11.94 1.44 -3.76
CA HIS A 251 10.94 1.00 -2.79
C HIS A 251 11.25 1.48 -1.36
N LEU A 252 12.53 1.59 -0.97
CA LEU A 252 12.90 2.20 0.31
C LEU A 252 12.49 3.68 0.39
N ILE A 253 12.57 4.43 -0.72
CA ILE A 253 12.07 5.81 -0.79
C ILE A 253 10.55 5.82 -0.58
N ASP A 254 9.82 4.94 -1.25
CA ASP A 254 8.36 4.83 -1.13
C ASP A 254 7.92 4.47 0.30
N VAL A 255 8.59 3.52 0.94
CA VAL A 255 8.34 3.12 2.35
C VAL A 255 8.59 4.28 3.31
N ARG A 256 9.67 5.04 3.12
CA ARG A 256 9.97 6.23 3.94
C ARG A 256 8.98 7.36 3.72
N TYR A 257 8.52 7.54 2.48
CA TYR A 257 7.46 8.48 2.16
C TYR A 257 6.18 8.09 2.89
N GLN A 258 5.78 6.80 2.83
CA GLN A 258 4.59 6.33 3.52
C GLN A 258 4.67 6.55 5.03
N LEU A 259 5.83 6.34 5.67
CA LEU A 259 5.99 6.64 7.09
C LEU A 259 5.67 8.11 7.42
N ARG A 260 6.15 9.03 6.59
CA ARG A 260 5.85 10.46 6.75
C ARG A 260 4.37 10.74 6.51
N ASP A 261 3.81 10.14 5.46
CA ASP A 261 2.41 10.31 5.08
C ASP A 261 1.46 9.81 6.17
N THR A 262 1.71 8.63 6.76
CA THR A 262 0.95 8.10 7.90
C THR A 262 1.02 9.05 9.10
N CYS A 263 2.20 9.58 9.44
CA CYS A 263 2.35 10.54 10.53
C CYS A 263 1.56 11.84 10.26
N ASN A 264 1.61 12.35 9.03
CA ASN A 264 0.85 13.53 8.63
C ASN A 264 -0.66 13.27 8.67
N THR A 265 -1.08 12.09 8.20
CA THR A 265 -2.48 11.67 8.17
C THR A 265 -3.08 11.65 9.57
N TYR A 266 -2.39 11.04 10.55
CA TYR A 266 -2.84 11.11 11.95
C TYR A 266 -3.00 12.56 12.44
N ALA A 267 -2.05 13.45 12.12
CA ALA A 267 -2.11 14.84 12.54
C ALA A 267 -3.26 15.61 11.87
N ILE A 268 -3.47 15.40 10.58
CA ILE A 268 -4.55 16.02 9.80
C ILE A 268 -5.92 15.57 10.31
N ILE A 269 -6.13 14.26 10.47
CA ILE A 269 -7.40 13.74 10.97
C ILE A 269 -7.64 14.24 12.40
N HIS A 270 -6.62 14.20 13.26
CA HIS A 270 -6.75 14.69 14.64
C HIS A 270 -7.14 16.17 14.67
N ASP A 271 -6.47 17.03 13.90
CA ASP A 271 -6.78 18.46 13.81
C ASP A 271 -8.18 18.71 13.24
N MET A 272 -8.56 18.01 12.17
CA MET A 272 -9.89 18.07 11.56
C MET A 272 -10.99 17.72 12.57
N LEU A 273 -10.84 16.62 13.31
CA LEU A 273 -11.81 16.19 14.32
C LEU A 273 -11.85 17.17 15.49
N LYS A 274 -10.70 17.64 15.97
CA LYS A 274 -10.61 18.61 17.06
C LYS A 274 -11.32 19.92 16.74
N LYS A 275 -11.12 20.45 15.54
CA LYS A 275 -11.80 21.66 15.08
C LYS A 275 -13.31 21.50 15.02
N ASN A 276 -13.79 20.31 14.68
CA ASN A 276 -15.22 20.04 14.54
C ASN A 276 -15.86 19.42 15.80
N MET A 277 -15.15 19.29 16.93
CA MET A 277 -15.72 18.66 18.14
C MET A 277 -16.96 19.37 18.69
N TYR A 278 -17.08 20.69 18.53
CA TYR A 278 -18.29 21.41 18.95
C TYR A 278 -19.53 21.00 18.14
N HIS A 279 -19.33 20.52 16.91
CA HIS A 279 -20.37 19.91 16.09
C HIS A 279 -20.64 18.46 16.45
N LEU A 280 -19.85 17.82 17.31
CA LEU A 280 -19.95 16.40 17.69
C LEU A 280 -20.39 16.19 19.15
N GLU A 281 -20.20 17.20 20.00
CA GLU A 281 -20.58 17.20 21.43
C GLU A 281 -21.94 17.83 21.72
N GLY A 282 -22.55 18.51 20.74
CA GLY A 282 -23.90 19.09 20.82
C GLY A 282 -24.98 18.15 20.31
#